data_AF-B7Q9G0-F1
#
_entry.id   AF-B7Q9G0-F1
#
_cell.length_a   1.000
_cell.length_b   1.000
_cell.length_c   1.000
_cell.angle_alpha   90.00
_cell.angle_beta   90.00
_cell.angle_gamma   90.00
#
_symmetry.space_group_name_H-M   'P 1'
#
loop_
_entity.id
_entity.type
_entity.pdbx_description
1 polymer ?
#
loop_
_entity_poly.entity_id
_entity_poly.type
_entity_poly.pdbx_seq_one_letter_code
_entity_poly.pdbx_strand_id
1 'polypeptide(L)' 'MDDSLLEAITPKLIKDRPNTYTYTKAVAEQLVQEASSTLPVTIIRPSIITGAWKEPLEGWVDNYNGPTGLLIA' A
#
# COMPACT_ATOMS: atom_id res chain seq x y z
N MET A 1 1.66 17.78 15.94
CA MET A 1 0.37 17.17 16.31
C MET A 1 0.62 16.38 17.55
N ASP A 2 -0.24 16.51 18.55
CA ASP A 2 -0.21 15.68 19.74
C ASP A 2 -0.70 14.26 19.44
N ASP A 3 -0.20 13.27 20.18
CA ASP A 3 -0.55 11.86 19.97
C ASP A 3 -2.04 11.61 20.23
N SER A 4 -2.62 12.29 21.23
CA SER A 4 -4.05 12.20 21.56
C SER A 4 -4.94 12.61 20.38
N LEU A 5 -4.56 13.66 19.65
CA LEU A 5 -5.25 14.07 18.42
C LEU A 5 -5.10 13.01 17.32
N LEU A 6 -3.91 12.44 17.13
CA LEU A 6 -3.68 11.40 16.12
C LEU A 6 -4.54 10.17 16.38
N GLU A 7 -4.62 9.71 17.63
CA GLU A 7 -5.48 8.60 18.04
C GLU A 7 -6.95 8.90 17.78
N ALA A 8 -7.40 10.13 18.04
CA ALA A 8 -8.79 10.53 17.83
C ALA A 8 -9.18 10.63 16.34
N ILE A 9 -8.27 11.05 15.45
CA ILE A 9 -8.57 11.24 14.03
C ILE A 9 -8.35 9.98 13.18
N THR A 10 -7.42 9.10 13.57
CA THR A 10 -7.02 7.94 12.76
C THR A 10 -8.19 7.04 12.36
N PRO A 11 -9.13 6.68 13.26
CA PRO A 11 -10.30 5.87 12.90
C PRO A 11 -11.19 6.54 11.85
N LYS A 12 -11.30 7.88 11.89
CA LYS A 12 -12.12 8.66 10.95
C LYS A 12 -11.48 8.73 9.55
N LEU A 13 -10.15 8.71 9.49
CA LEU A 13 -9.40 8.71 8.24
C LEU A 13 -9.39 7.33 7.59
N ILE A 14 -9.05 6.29 8.35
CA ILE A 14 -8.92 4.92 7.84
C ILE A 14 -10.29 4.34 7.47
N LYS A 15 -11.35 4.61 8.26
CA LYS A 15 -12.70 4.03 8.08
C LYS A 15 -12.63 2.50 7.93
N ASP A 16 -13.23 1.94 6.88
CA ASP A 16 -13.32 0.50 6.62
C ASP A 16 -12.06 -0.09 5.97
N ARG A 17 -10.97 0.69 5.90
CA ARG A 17 -9.74 0.23 5.26
C ARG A 17 -8.94 -0.68 6.19
N PRO A 18 -8.33 -1.77 5.67
CA PRO A 18 -7.61 -2.74 6.50
C PRO A 18 -6.45 -2.16 7.32
N ASN A 19 -5.79 -1.11 6.81
CA ASN A 19 -4.65 -0.47 7.48
C ASN A 19 -4.35 0.92 6.89
N THR A 20 -3.45 1.66 7.54
CA THR A 20 -2.98 2.98 7.10
C THR A 20 -2.36 2.97 5.69
N TYR A 21 -1.73 1.87 5.28
CA TYR A 21 -1.15 1.73 3.94
C TYR A 21 -2.21 1.76 2.84
N THR A 22 -3.30 1.01 3.01
CA THR A 22 -4.41 1.02 2.04
C THR A 22 -5.11 2.38 1.99
N TYR A 23 -5.12 3.13 3.09
CA TYR A 23 -5.59 4.52 3.12
C TYR A 23 -4.67 5.44 2.31
N THR A 24 -3.36 5.42 2.57
CA THR A 24 -2.42 6.31 1.88
C THR A 24 -2.34 6.02 0.38
N LYS A 25 -2.45 4.75 -0.04
CA LYS A 25 -2.55 4.38 -1.46
C LYS A 25 -3.81 4.91 -2.13
N ALA A 26 -4.96 4.86 -1.45
CA ALA A 26 -6.20 5.43 -2.00
C ALA A 26 -6.11 6.96 -2.16
N VAL A 27 -5.49 7.66 -1.21
CA VAL A 27 -5.23 9.11 -1.33
C VAL A 27 -4.29 9.41 -2.51
N ALA A 28 -3.24 8.60 -2.70
CA ALA A 28 -2.34 8.76 -3.84
C ALA A 28 -3.04 8.51 -5.19
N GLU A 29 -3.91 7.50 -5.28
CA GLU A 29 -4.71 7.25 -6.48
C GLU A 29 -5.62 8.44 -6.82
N GLN A 30 -6.25 9.06 -5.82
CA GLN A 30 -7.06 10.27 -6.01
C GLN A 30 -6.20 11.42 -6.56
N LEU A 31 -5.01 11.65 -6.00
CA LEU A 31 -4.09 12.68 -6.48
C LEU A 31 -3.69 12.45 -7.95
N VAL A 32 -3.41 11.20 -8.33
CA VAL A 32 -3.11 10.83 -9.73
C VAL A 32 -4.33 11.06 -10.63
N GLN A 33 -5.53 10.75 -10.14
CA GLN A 33 -6.77 11.00 -10.87
C GLN A 33 -6.99 12.51 -11.13
N GLU A 34 -6.69 13.38 -10.17
CA GLU A 34 -6.76 14.84 -10.34
C GLU A 34 -5.79 15.32 -11.44
N ALA A 35 -4.58 14.72 -11.51
CA ALA A 35 -3.57 15.03 -12.54
C ALA A 35 -3.89 14.45 -13.94
N SER A 36 -4.88 13.54 -14.06
CA SER A 36 -5.22 12.89 -15.34
C SER A 36 -5.71 13.85 -16.43
N SER A 37 -6.13 15.07 -16.03
CA SER A 37 -6.53 16.13 -16.95
C SER A 37 -5.37 16.74 -17.75
N THR A 38 -4.13 16.61 -17.25
CA THR A 38 -2.93 17.21 -17.84
C THR A 38 -1.86 16.20 -18.24
N LEU A 39 -1.93 14.97 -17.73
CA LEU A 39 -0.97 13.91 -18.01
C LEU A 39 -1.69 12.61 -18.40
N PRO A 40 -1.20 11.87 -19.42
CA PRO A 40 -1.72 10.53 -19.72
C PRO A 40 -1.30 9.56 -18.60
N VAL A 41 -2.26 9.15 -17.78
CA VAL A 41 -2.03 8.29 -16.61
C VAL A 41 -2.90 7.04 -16.64
N THR A 42 -2.41 5.97 -16.01
CA THR A 42 -3.19 4.77 -15.73
C THR A 42 -2.87 4.27 -14.31
N ILE A 43 -3.84 3.66 -13.64
CA ILE A 43 -3.68 3.08 -12.31
C ILE A 43 -3.80 1.56 -12.43
N ILE A 44 -2.76 0.84 -12.01
CA ILE A 44 -2.73 -0.62 -11.97
C ILE A 44 -2.76 -1.07 -10.51
N ARG A 45 -3.67 -1.99 -10.17
CA ARG A 45 -3.81 -2.58 -8.83
C ARG A 45 -3.40 -4.05 -8.87
N PRO A 46 -2.11 -4.37 -8.74
CA PRO A 46 -1.64 -5.75 -8.78
C PRO A 46 -2.11 -6.53 -7.54
N SER A 47 -2.04 -7.87 -7.63
CA SER A 47 -2.16 -8.73 -6.46
C SER A 47 -0.94 -8.56 -5.53
N ILE A 48 -1.01 -9.19 -4.35
CA ILE A 48 0.16 -9.31 -3.46
C ILE A 48 1.29 -10.01 -4.22
N ILE A 49 2.47 -9.41 -4.19
CA ILE A 49 3.70 -9.94 -4.78
C ILE A 49 4.47 -10.66 -3.67
N THR A 50 4.96 -11.86 -3.97
CA THR A 50 5.70 -12.71 -3.03
C THR A 50 7.18 -12.76 -3.42
N GLY A 51 7.80 -13.94 -3.49
CA GLY A 51 9.20 -14.09 -3.85
C GLY A 51 9.50 -13.68 -5.29
N ALA A 52 10.68 -13.10 -5.50
CA ALA A 52 11.18 -12.77 -6.82
C ALA A 52 11.32 -14.02 -7.69
N TRP A 53 11.02 -13.91 -8.98
CA TRP A 53 11.17 -15.04 -9.89
C TRP A 53 12.65 -15.35 -10.21
N LYS A 54 13.51 -14.33 -10.36
CA LYS A 54 14.92 -14.50 -10.77
C LYS A 54 15.91 -13.63 -10.03
N GLU A 55 15.70 -12.32 -10.01
CA GLU A 55 16.66 -11.36 -9.42
C GLU A 55 16.11 -10.75 -8.12
N PRO A 56 16.95 -10.52 -7.08
CA PRO A 56 18.39 -10.86 -7.01
C PRO A 56 18.68 -12.35 -6.81
N LEU A 57 17.70 -13.14 -6.34
CA LEU A 57 17.72 -14.60 -6.26
C LEU A 57 16.29 -15.14 -6.35
N GLU A 58 16.10 -16.36 -6.83
CA GLU A 58 14.77 -16.98 -6.92
C GLU A 58 14.15 -17.15 -5.53
N GLY A 59 12.90 -16.75 -5.36
CA GLY A 59 12.21 -16.75 -4.07
C GLY A 59 12.58 -15.59 -3.14
N TRP A 60 13.44 -14.65 -3.57
CA TRP A 60 13.86 -13.55 -2.71
C TRP A 60 12.69 -12.66 -2.30
N VAL A 61 12.67 -12.25 -1.04
CA VAL A 61 11.70 -11.29 -0.51
C VAL A 61 12.44 -10.16 0.19
N ASP A 62 11.90 -8.95 0.09
CA ASP A 62 12.44 -7.77 0.77
C ASP A 62 11.84 -7.57 2.17
N ASN A 63 10.73 -8.25 2.48
CA ASN A 63 10.03 -8.11 3.74
C ASN A 63 9.20 -9.36 4.10
N TYR A 64 8.85 -9.48 5.38
CA TYR A 64 8.01 -10.56 5.93
C TYR A 64 6.56 -10.15 6.15
N ASN A 65 6.10 -9.03 5.59
CA ASN A 65 4.76 -8.52 5.85
C ASN A 65 3.71 -9.38 5.14
N GLY A 66 2.63 -9.69 5.86
CA GLY A 66 1.47 -10.36 5.29
C GLY A 66 1.77 -11.78 4.78
N PRO A 67 1.25 -12.19 3.61
CA PRO A 67 1.39 -13.56 3.10
C PRO A 67 2.82 -14.00 2.84
N THR A 68 3.73 -13.06 2.60
CA THR A 68 5.14 -13.37 2.34
C THR A 68 5.81 -14.05 3.53
N GLY A 69 5.46 -13.66 4.76
CA GLY A 69 5.96 -14.31 5.97
C GLY A 69 5.46 -15.76 6.13
N LEU A 70 4.32 -16.12 5.55
CA LEU A 70 3.79 -17.50 5.59
C LEU A 70 4.48 -18.44 4.61
N LEU A 71 5.07 -17.91 3.53
CA LEU A 71 5.67 -18.71 2.47
C LEU A 71 7.13 -19.11 2.73
N ILE A 72 7.78 -18.47 3.71
CA ILE A 72 9.20 -18.68 4.03
C ILE A 72 9.39 -19.56 5.28
N ALA A 73 8.34 -19.68 6.11
CA ALA A 73 8.33 -20.47 7.34
C ALA A 73 8.12 -21.97 7.09
#